data_AF-A0A9E2TRU7-F1
#
_entry.id   AF-A0A9E2TRU7-F1
#
_cell.length_a   1.000
_cell.length_b   1.000
_cell.length_c   1.000
_cell.angle_alpha   90.00
_cell.angle_beta   90.00
_cell.angle_gamma   90.00
#
_symmetry.space_group_name_H-M   'P 1'
#
loop_
_entity.id
_entity.type
_entity.pdbx_description
1 polymer ?
#
loop_
_entity_poly.entity_id
_entity_poly.type
_entity_poly.pdbx_seq_one_letter_code
_entity_poly.pdbx_strand_id
1 'polypeptide(L)'
;MEPMIVFLALFATIFGVAYVFLTTRNKERLAMIEKGADASLFERKGMKFSIAKFILNLALLLTGIGIGIFAGSFLGTNLNHDGTLRGVPGLMMIDREITISSMIFVFGGLGLIAGFFITRNIENSDKE
;
A
#
# COMPACT_ATOMS: atom_id res chain seq x y z
N MET A 1 36.16 4.48 -2.09
CA MET A 1 35.87 4.77 -3.52
C MET A 1 34.81 3.84 -4.10
N GLU A 2 34.75 2.56 -3.69
CA GLU A 2 33.78 1.60 -4.25
C GLU A 2 32.27 1.87 -3.99
N PRO A 3 31.81 2.22 -2.77
CA PRO A 3 30.37 2.40 -2.54
C PRO A 3 29.79 3.59 -3.33
N MET A 4 30.60 4.63 -3.58
CA MET A 4 30.19 5.82 -4.34
C MET A 4 29.83 5.47 -5.79
N ILE A 5 30.56 4.53 -6.40
CA ILE A 5 30.31 4.08 -7.78
C ILE A 5 29.00 3.29 -7.84
N VAL A 6 28.73 2.45 -6.84
CA VAL A 6 27.47 1.68 -6.76
C VAL A 6 26.26 2.59 -6.63
N PHE A 7 26.32 3.60 -5.76
CA PHE A 7 25.24 4.58 -5.62
C PHE A 7 25.02 5.38 -6.92
N LEU A 8 26.10 5.84 -7.56
CA LEU A 8 26.01 6.62 -8.79
C LEU A 8 25.47 5.78 -9.96
N ALA A 9 25.87 4.51 -10.07
CA ALA A 9 25.35 3.57 -11.05
C ALA A 9 23.86 3.27 -10.85
N LEU A 10 23.41 3.16 -9.59
CA LEU A 10 22.00 2.95 -9.24
C LEU A 10 21.14 4.17 -9.62
N PHE A 11 21.58 5.38 -9.30
CA PHE A 11 20.86 6.59 -9.71
C PHE A 11 20.85 6.76 -11.24
N ALA A 12 21.96 6.43 -11.91
CA ALA A 12 22.04 6.48 -13.37
C ALA A 12 21.11 5.47 -14.06
N THR A 13 20.95 4.26 -13.53
CA THR A 13 20.01 3.27 -14.08
C THR A 13 18.56 3.69 -13.85
N ILE A 14 18.19 4.14 -12.65
CA ILE A 14 16.84 4.64 -12.37
C ILE A 14 16.50 5.82 -13.28
N PHE A 15 17.44 6.77 -13.42
CA PHE A 15 17.28 7.91 -14.32
C PHE A 15 17.18 7.47 -15.79
N GLY A 16 18.02 6.53 -16.24
CA GLY A 16 18.00 6.02 -17.61
C GLY A 16 16.66 5.36 -17.97
N VAL A 17 16.12 4.52 -17.07
CA VAL A 17 14.81 3.89 -17.27
C VAL A 17 13.69 4.94 -17.32
N ALA A 18 13.69 5.89 -16.39
CA ALA A 18 12.71 6.98 -16.37
C ALA A 18 12.79 7.87 -17.62
N TYR A 19 14.01 8.21 -18.06
CA TYR A 19 14.26 9.03 -19.25
C TYR A 19 13.74 8.34 -20.51
N VAL A 20 14.03 7.05 -20.71
CA VAL A 20 13.53 6.29 -21.85
C VAL A 20 12.00 6.18 -21.80
N PHE A 21 11.42 5.85 -20.65
CA PHE A 21 9.97 5.74 -20.50
C PHE A 21 9.24 7.05 -20.84
N LEU A 22 9.72 8.18 -20.32
CA LEU A 22 9.13 9.49 -20.60
C LEU A 22 9.36 9.93 -22.06
N THR A 23 10.56 9.68 -22.60
CA THR A 23 10.91 10.05 -23.98
C THR A 23 10.10 9.25 -25.00
N THR A 24 9.92 7.95 -24.79
CA THR A 24 9.11 7.08 -25.67
C THR A 24 7.66 7.57 -25.72
N ARG A 25 7.06 7.90 -24.57
CA ARG A 25 5.69 8.44 -24.54
C ARG A 25 5.55 9.81 -25.21
N ASN A 26 6.59 10.65 -25.13
CA ASN A 26 6.56 11.97 -25.77
C ASN A 26 6.65 11.83 -27.31
N LYS A 27 7.47 10.89 -27.80
CA LYS A 27 7.61 10.58 -29.23
C LYS A 27 6.34 9.95 -29.82
N GLU A 28 5.69 9.05 -29.10
CA GLU A 28 4.40 8.47 -29.52
C GLU A 28 3.31 9.53 -29.67
N ARG A 29 3.26 10.49 -28.76
CA ARG A 29 2.31 11.62 -28.79
C ARG A 29 2.56 12.56 -29.95
N LEU A 30 3.82 12.89 -30.22
CA LEU A 30 4.19 13.75 -31.35
C LEU A 30 3.85 13.09 -32.69
N ALA A 31 4.14 11.80 -32.83
CA ALA A 31 3.83 11.03 -34.04
C ALA A 31 2.32 10.90 -34.30
N MET A 32 1.48 10.87 -33.26
CA MET A 32 0.02 10.89 -33.41
C MET A 32 -0.51 12.27 -33.80
N ILE A 33 0.09 13.36 -33.31
CA ILE A 33 -0.24 14.73 -33.74
C ILE A 33 0.15 14.95 -35.22
N GLU A 34 1.34 14.50 -35.64
CA GLU A 34 1.82 14.62 -37.02
C GLU A 34 1.02 13.77 -38.02
N LYS A 35 0.43 12.65 -37.57
CA LYS A 35 -0.45 11.79 -38.39
C LYS A 35 -1.92 12.26 -38.42
N GLY A 36 -2.24 13.40 -37.79
CA GLY A 36 -3.59 13.95 -37.78
C GLY A 36 -4.60 13.12 -36.97
N ALA A 37 -4.12 12.30 -36.02
CA ALA A 37 -5.00 11.56 -35.12
C ALA A 37 -5.60 12.55 -34.12
N ASP A 38 -6.93 12.55 -34.07
CA ASP A 38 -7.76 13.44 -33.26
C ASP A 38 -7.30 13.48 -31.79
N ALA A 39 -7.03 14.68 -31.27
CA ALA A 39 -6.55 14.92 -29.90
C ALA A 39 -7.54 14.45 -28.82
N SER A 40 -8.77 14.10 -29.23
CA SER A 40 -9.80 13.47 -28.42
C SER A 40 -9.43 12.07 -27.91
N LEU A 41 -8.49 11.35 -28.55
CA LEU A 41 -8.02 10.03 -28.08
C LEU A 41 -7.04 10.11 -26.88
N PHE A 42 -6.51 11.31 -26.59
CA PHE A 42 -5.59 11.55 -25.48
C PHE A 42 -6.27 12.08 -24.21
N GLU A 43 -7.56 12.38 -24.26
CA GLU A 43 -8.37 12.46 -23.04
C GLU A 43 -8.51 11.05 -22.47
N ARG A 44 -7.45 10.58 -21.79
CA ARG A 44 -7.49 9.44 -20.88
C ARG A 44 -8.43 9.79 -19.72
N LYS A 45 -9.73 9.73 -19.99
CA LYS A 45 -10.82 9.53 -19.05
C LYS A 45 -10.50 8.22 -18.31
N GLY A 46 -9.84 8.29 -17.16
CA GLY A 46 -9.62 7.08 -16.35
C GLY A 46 -8.36 7.03 -15.49
N MET A 47 -7.35 7.87 -15.70
CA MET A 47 -6.13 7.77 -14.88
C MET A 47 -6.28 8.35 -13.45
N LYS A 48 -7.32 9.15 -13.20
CA LYS A 48 -7.62 9.66 -11.85
C LYS A 48 -8.08 8.56 -10.88
N PHE A 49 -8.62 7.45 -11.38
CA PHE A 49 -9.14 6.38 -10.52
C PHE A 49 -8.06 5.48 -9.92
N SER A 50 -6.89 5.33 -10.53
CA SER A 50 -5.89 4.37 -10.02
C SER A 50 -5.14 4.87 -8.78
N ILE A 51 -4.85 6.18 -8.70
CA ILE A 51 -4.06 6.76 -7.61
C ILE A 51 -4.92 6.91 -6.36
N ALA A 52 -6.19 7.31 -6.51
CA ALA A 52 -7.14 7.43 -5.40
C ALA A 52 -7.39 6.06 -4.72
N LYS A 53 -7.55 4.99 -5.51
CA LYS A 53 -7.71 3.61 -5.00
C LYS A 53 -6.48 3.14 -4.21
N PHE A 54 -5.28 3.45 -4.72
CA PHE A 54 -4.03 3.12 -4.02
C PHE A 54 -3.94 3.84 -2.67
N ILE A 55 -4.25 5.13 -2.64
CA ILE A 55 -4.24 5.95 -1.43
C ILE A 55 -5.28 5.45 -0.42
N LEU A 56 -6.47 5.05 -0.86
CA LEU A 56 -7.52 4.52 0.02
C LEU A 56 -7.10 3.21 0.69
N ASN A 57 -6.56 2.26 -0.08
CA ASN A 57 -6.07 0.99 0.47
C ASN A 57 -4.88 1.21 1.41
N LEU A 58 -4.00 2.16 1.09
CA LEU A 58 -2.88 2.52 1.96
C LEU A 58 -3.37 3.15 3.27
N ALA A 59 -4.35 4.04 3.22
CA ALA A 59 -4.95 4.66 4.41
C ALA A 59 -5.60 3.61 5.32
N LEU A 60 -6.34 2.65 4.76
CA LEU A 60 -6.94 1.57 5.55
C LEU A 60 -5.90 0.62 6.13
N LEU A 61 -4.81 0.33 5.42
CA LEU A 61 -3.69 -0.45 5.94
C LEU A 61 -3.06 0.24 7.16
N LEU A 62 -2.72 1.53 7.05
CA LEU A 62 -2.14 2.31 8.16
C LEU A 62 -3.10 2.38 9.35
N THR A 63 -4.39 2.55 9.09
CA THR A 63 -5.43 2.56 10.14
C THR A 63 -5.52 1.20 10.83
N GLY A 64 -5.51 0.10 10.07
CA GLY A 64 -5.50 -1.26 10.60
C GLY A 64 -4.26 -1.55 11.45
N ILE A 65 -3.08 -1.09 11.03
CA ILE A 65 -1.84 -1.20 11.82
C ILE A 65 -1.97 -0.41 13.13
N GLY A 66 -2.47 0.84 13.09
CA GLY A 66 -2.67 1.66 14.29
C GLY A 66 -3.63 1.03 15.30
N ILE A 67 -4.77 0.51 14.81
CA ILE A 67 -5.74 -0.21 15.64
C ILE A 67 -5.13 -1.51 16.17
N GLY A 68 -4.35 -2.24 15.37
CA GLY A 68 -3.67 -3.46 15.78
C GLY A 68 -2.63 -3.24 16.88
N ILE A 69 -1.84 -2.16 16.80
CA ILE A 69 -0.89 -1.78 17.85
C ILE A 69 -1.64 -1.42 19.13
N PHE A 70 -2.71 -0.64 19.02
CA PHE A 70 -3.53 -0.24 20.17
C PHE A 70 -4.18 -1.46 20.83
N ALA A 71 -4.81 -2.34 20.05
CA ALA A 71 -5.45 -3.57 20.53
C ALA A 71 -4.44 -4.54 21.13
N GLY A 72 -3.28 -4.74 20.48
CA GLY A 72 -2.20 -5.60 20.99
C GLY A 72 -1.58 -5.06 22.27
N SER A 73 -1.42 -3.74 22.39
CA SER A 73 -0.95 -3.09 23.61
C SER A 73 -1.98 -3.18 24.73
N PHE A 74 -3.26 -2.99 24.41
CA PHE A 74 -4.36 -3.12 25.36
C PHE A 74 -4.50 -4.56 25.88
N LEU A 75 -4.43 -5.57 25.00
CA LEU A 75 -4.38 -6.97 25.42
C LEU A 75 -3.13 -7.20 26.28
N GLY A 76 -1.97 -6.74 25.82
CA GLY A 76 -0.72 -6.90 26.57
C GLY A 76 -0.71 -6.23 27.94
N THR A 77 -1.38 -5.10 28.15
CA THR A 77 -1.43 -4.46 29.48
C THR A 77 -2.44 -5.10 30.41
N ASN A 78 -3.61 -5.49 29.91
CA ASN A 78 -4.64 -6.16 30.70
C ASN A 78 -4.27 -7.62 31.04
N LEU A 79 -3.53 -8.31 30.17
CA LEU A 79 -3.10 -9.69 30.37
C LEU A 79 -1.84 -9.82 31.25
N ASN A 80 -1.01 -8.77 31.35
CA ASN A 80 0.26 -8.81 32.10
C ASN A 80 0.19 -8.16 33.50
N HIS A 81 -0.96 -7.70 33.98
CA HIS A 81 -1.05 -7.11 35.32
C HIS A 81 -1.06 -8.13 36.46
N ASP A 82 -1.18 -9.41 36.14
CA ASP A 82 -0.91 -10.50 37.07
C ASP A 82 -0.28 -11.62 36.25
N GLY A 83 0.93 -12.07 36.61
CA GLY A 83 1.74 -13.06 35.87
C GLY A 83 1.12 -14.47 35.86
N THR A 84 -0.20 -14.58 35.96
CA THR A 84 -0.94 -15.81 36.08
C THR A 84 -2.07 -15.82 35.07
N LEU A 85 -1.98 -16.79 34.17
CA LEU A 85 -3.02 -17.27 33.29
C LEU A 85 -4.30 -17.55 34.11
N ARG A 86 -5.20 -16.57 34.28
CA ARG A 86 -6.54 -16.83 34.80
C ARG A 86 -7.41 -17.41 33.68
N GLY A 87 -7.24 -18.72 33.44
CA GLY A 87 -8.36 -19.56 33.00
C GLY A 87 -8.24 -20.33 31.69
N VAL A 88 -7.10 -20.35 30.99
CA VAL A 88 -6.95 -21.20 29.78
C VAL A 88 -5.66 -22.04 29.89
N PRO A 89 -5.74 -23.32 30.29
CA PRO A 89 -4.58 -24.19 30.33
C PRO A 89 -4.21 -24.60 28.90
N GLY A 90 -3.05 -24.13 28.40
CA GLY A 90 -2.48 -24.59 27.13
C GLY A 90 -1.96 -23.51 26.18
N LEU A 91 -2.21 -22.22 26.43
CA LEU A 91 -1.57 -21.15 25.65
C LEU A 91 -0.17 -20.86 26.23
N MET A 92 0.84 -21.20 25.44
CA MET A 92 2.25 -20.81 25.64
C MET A 92 2.36 -19.36 26.08
N MET A 93 3.38 -19.05 26.89
CA MET A 93 3.77 -17.70 27.31
C MET A 93 3.85 -16.79 26.08
N ILE A 94 2.79 -16.05 25.77
CA ILE A 94 2.78 -15.17 24.60
C ILE A 94 3.52 -13.91 25.01
N ASP A 95 4.77 -13.81 24.58
CA ASP A 95 5.55 -12.58 24.75
C ASP A 95 4.76 -11.39 24.20
N ARG A 96 4.86 -10.25 24.91
CA ARG A 96 4.23 -9.00 24.51
C ARG A 96 4.52 -8.66 23.04
N GLU A 97 5.73 -8.98 22.59
CA GLU A 97 6.19 -8.80 21.22
C GLU A 97 5.41 -9.63 20.21
N ILE A 98 5.10 -10.89 20.54
CA ILE A 98 4.31 -11.80 19.68
C ILE A 98 2.85 -11.33 19.63
N THR A 99 2.29 -10.87 20.75
CA THR A 99 0.92 -10.33 20.81
C THR A 99 0.77 -9.07 19.95
N ILE A 100 1.72 -8.14 20.04
CA ILE A 100 1.67 -6.91 19.23
C ILE A 100 1.89 -7.25 17.74
N SER A 101 2.86 -8.10 17.43
CA SER A 101 3.16 -8.48 16.04
C SER A 101 1.97 -9.18 15.37
N SER A 102 1.33 -10.11 16.08
CA SER A 102 0.14 -10.81 15.56
C SER A 102 -1.05 -9.88 15.35
N MET A 103 -1.33 -8.96 16.28
CA MET A 103 -2.43 -8.01 16.13
C MET A 103 -2.20 -7.01 14.98
N ILE A 104 -0.96 -6.59 14.74
CA ILE A 104 -0.64 -5.75 13.56
C ILE A 104 -1.00 -6.47 12.25
N PHE A 105 -0.60 -7.74 12.10
CA PHE A 105 -0.89 -8.49 10.89
C PHE A 105 -2.38 -8.77 10.70
N VAL A 106 -3.09 -9.09 11.79
CA VAL A 106 -4.55 -9.36 11.74
C VAL A 106 -5.32 -8.09 11.38
N PHE A 107 -5.12 -6.99 12.11
CA PHE A 107 -5.87 -5.75 11.89
C PHE A 107 -5.41 -5.01 10.63
N GLY A 108 -4.12 -5.05 10.29
CA GLY A 108 -3.60 -4.56 9.02
C GLY A 108 -4.19 -5.31 7.83
N GLY A 109 -4.28 -6.64 7.91
CA GLY A 109 -4.92 -7.48 6.90
C GLY A 109 -6.42 -7.19 6.75
N LEU A 110 -7.15 -7.09 7.88
CA LEU A 110 -8.57 -6.73 7.87
C LEU A 110 -8.81 -5.33 7.28
N GLY A 111 -7.95 -4.37 7.58
CA GLY A 111 -7.98 -3.04 6.97
C GLY A 111 -7.87 -3.11 5.44
N LEU A 112 -6.92 -3.88 4.93
CA LEU A 112 -6.75 -4.02 3.47
C LEU A 112 -7.94 -4.74 2.81
N ILE A 113 -8.49 -5.78 3.45
CA ILE A 113 -9.69 -6.48 2.95
C ILE A 113 -10.88 -5.53 2.87
N ALA A 114 -11.12 -4.74 3.92
CA ALA A 114 -12.18 -3.72 3.90
C ALA A 114 -11.93 -2.69 2.78
N GLY A 115 -10.67 -2.28 2.56
CA GLY A 115 -10.30 -1.35 1.48
C GLY A 115 -10.61 -1.91 0.10
N PHE A 116 -10.37 -3.20 -0.11
CA PHE A 116 -10.74 -3.90 -1.34
C PHE A 116 -12.25 -3.90 -1.58
N PHE A 117 -13.07 -4.19 -0.56
CA PHE A 117 -14.52 -4.15 -0.69
C PHE A 117 -15.06 -2.74 -0.97
N ILE A 118 -14.55 -1.72 -0.27
CA ILE A 118 -14.96 -0.32 -0.49
C ILE A 118 -14.59 0.11 -1.91
N THR A 119 -13.36 -0.16 -2.33
CA THR A 119 -12.89 0.17 -3.68
C THR A 119 -13.72 -0.53 -4.76
N ARG A 120 -14.07 -1.80 -4.53
CA ARG A 120 -14.90 -2.59 -5.44
C ARG A 120 -16.32 -2.03 -5.55
N ASN A 121 -16.89 -1.56 -4.45
CA ASN A 121 -18.22 -0.95 -4.45
C ASN A 121 -18.23 0.38 -5.20
N ILE A 122 -17.24 1.25 -4.97
CA ILE A 122 -17.11 2.53 -5.70
C ILE A 122 -17.03 2.28 -7.21
N GLU A 123 -16.23 1.30 -7.63
CA GLU A 123 -16.09 0.98 -9.05
C GLU A 123 -17.37 0.42 -9.69
N ASN A 124 -18.24 -0.23 -8.93
CA ASN A 124 -19.54 -0.70 -9.43
C ASN A 124 -20.54 0.46 -9.52
N SER A 125 -20.52 1.41 -8.58
CA SER A 125 -21.37 2.60 -8.61
C SER A 125 -21.02 3.58 -9.74
N ASP A 126 -19.76 3.62 -10.19
CA ASP A 126 -19.35 4.45 -11.32
C ASP A 126 -19.71 3.85 -12.70
N LYS A 127 -20.23 2.61 -12.74
CA LYS A 127 -20.61 1.90 -13.98
C LYS A 127 -22.12 1.92 -14.25
N GLU A 128 -22.94 2.36 -13.30
CA GLU A 128 -24.38 2.65 -13.47
C GLU A 128 -24.62 4.11 -13.83
#